data_AF-A0A952W880-F1
#
_entry.id   AF-A0A952W880-F1
#
_cell.length_a   1.000
_cell.length_b   1.000
_cell.length_c   1.000
_cell.angle_alpha   90.00
_cell.angle_beta   90.00
_cell.angle_gamma   90.00
#
_symmetry.space_group_name_H-M   'P 1'
#
loop_
_entity.id
_entity.type
_entity.pdbx_description
1 polymer ?
#
loop_
_entity_poly.entity_id
_entity_poly.type
_entity_poly.pdbx_seq_one_letter_code
_entity_poly.pdbx_strand_id
1 'polypeptide(L)'
;MRTMILDHNPQNRKTVASVVAQLGYLDIEEASTVADARAALAEWIPDIVVLNDILPEAVAYAQSVRRRNPKVVILALASDRVRSAAVASVANAVVRPGFTPDVVAQRLTEALANPGRLAEAA
;
A
#
# COMPACT_ATOMS: atom_id res chain seq x y z
N MET A 1 11.13 -0.97 9.06
CA MET A 1 9.71 -1.25 8.78
C MET A 1 9.67 -2.06 7.51
N ARG A 2 8.96 -3.19 7.55
CA ARG A 2 8.76 -4.09 6.41
C ARG A 2 7.74 -3.51 5.45
N THR A 3 8.11 -3.32 4.19
CA THR A 3 7.25 -2.68 3.19
C THR A 3 6.93 -3.60 2.01
N MET A 4 5.67 -4.01 1.87
CA MET A 4 5.20 -4.72 0.69
C MET A 4 4.73 -3.71 -0.37
N ILE A 5 5.24 -3.81 -1.59
CA ILE A 5 4.80 -3.02 -2.74
C ILE A 5 4.12 -3.95 -3.74
N LEU A 6 2.80 -3.83 -3.88
CA LEU A 6 1.98 -4.64 -4.74
C LEU A 6 1.44 -3.81 -5.91
N ASP A 7 2.07 -3.93 -7.08
CA ASP A 7 1.67 -3.25 -8.31
C ASP A 7 2.12 -4.06 -9.54
N HIS A 8 1.24 -4.21 -10.54
CA HIS A 8 1.57 -4.88 -11.80
C HIS A 8 2.60 -4.09 -12.62
N ASN A 9 2.65 -2.76 -12.48
CA ASN A 9 3.56 -1.90 -13.23
C ASN A 9 4.94 -1.84 -12.56
N PRO A 10 6.01 -2.34 -13.20
CA PRO A 10 7.35 -2.35 -12.61
C PRO A 10 7.93 -0.96 -12.36
N GLN A 11 7.56 0.05 -13.17
CA GLN A 11 8.03 1.42 -12.98
C GLN A 11 7.41 2.07 -11.74
N ASN A 12 6.12 1.77 -11.47
CA ASN A 12 5.48 2.20 -10.23
C ASN A 12 6.16 1.58 -9.03
N ARG A 13 6.41 0.25 -9.05
CA ARG A 13 7.10 -0.42 -7.95
C ARG A 13 8.47 0.18 -7.66
N LYS A 14 9.29 0.37 -8.69
CA LYS A 14 10.60 1.02 -8.57
C LYS A 14 10.51 2.44 -7.99
N THR A 15 9.54 3.22 -8.44
CA THR A 15 9.32 4.60 -7.96
C THR A 15 8.95 4.60 -6.48
N VAL A 16 7.99 3.77 -6.08
CA VAL A 16 7.56 3.64 -4.69
C VAL A 16 8.69 3.10 -3.81
N ALA A 17 9.42 2.08 -4.27
CA ALA A 17 10.56 1.52 -3.54
C ALA A 17 11.63 2.56 -3.27
N SER A 18 11.95 3.41 -4.26
CA SER A 18 12.88 4.53 -4.09
C SER A 18 12.38 5.53 -3.04
N VAL A 19 11.09 5.87 -3.03
CA VAL A 19 10.50 6.79 -2.05
C VAL A 19 10.57 6.20 -0.63
N VAL A 20 10.13 4.95 -0.47
CA VAL A 20 10.15 4.22 0.80
C VAL A 20 11.58 4.11 1.35
N ALA A 21 12.55 3.81 0.48
CA ALA A 21 13.96 3.76 0.87
C ALA A 21 14.51 5.14 1.28
N GLN A 22 14.14 6.23 0.58
CA GLN A 22 14.53 7.60 0.94
C GLN A 22 13.96 8.03 2.30
N LEU A 23 12.80 7.49 2.70
CA LEU A 23 12.24 7.67 4.05
C LEU A 23 12.93 6.80 5.12
N GLY A 24 13.93 6.01 4.75
CA GLY A 24 14.73 5.17 5.66
C GLY A 24 14.20 3.75 5.86
N TYR A 25 13.20 3.32 5.10
CA TYR A 25 12.64 1.96 5.18
C TYR A 25 13.26 1.07 4.11
N LEU A 26 14.25 0.25 4.50
CA LEU A 26 15.07 -0.52 3.56
C LEU A 26 14.66 -1.99 3.41
N ASP A 27 13.76 -2.49 4.27
CA ASP A 27 13.24 -3.86 4.21
C ASP A 27 12.01 -3.87 3.30
N ILE A 28 12.24 -3.98 1.99
CA ILE A 28 11.24 -3.83 0.93
C ILE A 28 11.10 -5.14 0.16
N GLU A 29 9.86 -5.63 0.04
CA GLU A 29 9.49 -6.69 -0.88
C GLU A 29 8.53 -6.16 -1.96
N GLU A 30 8.71 -6.64 -3.19
CA GLU A 30 7.88 -6.29 -4.34
C GLU A 30 7.10 -7.50 -4.84
N ALA A 31 5.83 -7.29 -5.16
CA ALA A 31 4.96 -8.28 -5.77
C ALA A 31 4.24 -7.69 -6.98
N SER A 32 4.19 -8.46 -8.07
CA SER A 32 3.44 -8.09 -9.28
C SER A 32 2.01 -8.61 -9.28
N THR A 33 1.74 -9.63 -8.44
CA THR A 33 0.43 -10.26 -8.28
C THR A 33 0.08 -10.43 -6.80
N VAL A 34 -1.23 -10.55 -6.50
CA VAL A 34 -1.69 -10.84 -5.13
C VAL A 34 -1.24 -12.22 -4.67
N ALA A 35 -1.09 -13.19 -5.58
CA ALA A 35 -0.61 -14.53 -5.24
C ALA A 35 0.82 -14.47 -4.67
N ASP A 36 1.72 -13.75 -5.33
CA ASP A 36 3.09 -13.54 -4.86
C ASP A 36 3.10 -12.84 -3.50
N ALA A 37 2.31 -11.77 -3.35
CA ALA A 37 2.21 -11.02 -2.10
C ALA A 37 1.65 -11.86 -0.94
N ARG A 38 0.73 -12.80 -1.22
CA ARG A 38 0.18 -13.73 -0.23
C ARG A 38 1.19 -14.79 0.19
N ALA A 39 1.99 -15.29 -0.75
CA ALA A 39 3.06 -16.23 -0.45
C ALA A 39 4.07 -15.60 0.50
N ALA A 40 4.52 -14.36 0.23
CA ALA A 40 5.37 -13.58 1.11
C ALA A 40 4.76 -13.37 2.51
N LEU A 41 3.46 -13.01 2.56
CA LEU A 41 2.76 -12.74 3.83
C LEU A 41 2.77 -13.91 4.82
N ALA A 42 2.96 -15.15 4.34
CA ALA A 42 3.01 -16.33 5.20
C ALA A 42 4.16 -16.28 6.21
N GLU A 43 5.32 -15.78 5.79
CA GLU A 43 6.56 -15.74 6.58
C GLU A 43 6.99 -14.30 6.92
N TRP A 44 6.48 -13.32 6.17
CA TRP A 44 6.90 -11.93 6.24
C TRP A 44 5.68 -10.99 6.37
N ILE A 45 5.43 -10.52 7.59
CA ILE A 45 4.31 -9.61 7.88
C ILE A 45 4.77 -8.15 7.71
N PRO A 46 4.17 -7.37 6.79
CA PRO A 46 4.57 -5.99 6.55
C PRO A 46 4.01 -5.03 7.60
N ASP A 47 4.75 -3.94 7.82
CA ASP A 47 4.32 -2.74 8.55
C ASP A 47 3.70 -1.70 7.61
N ILE A 48 4.12 -1.70 6.35
CA ILE A 48 3.65 -0.81 5.29
C ILE A 48 3.22 -1.65 4.09
N VAL A 49 2.07 -1.33 3.51
CA VAL A 49 1.62 -1.90 2.23
C VAL A 49 1.32 -0.75 1.27
N VAL A 50 1.95 -0.76 0.11
CA VAL A 50 1.54 0.06 -1.03
C VAL A 50 0.82 -0.83 -2.02
N LEU A 51 -0.43 -0.52 -2.31
CA LEU A 51 -1.37 -1.41 -3.00
C LEU A 51 -1.95 -0.75 -4.23
N ASN A 52 -1.74 -1.32 -5.42
CA ASN A 52 -2.49 -0.95 -6.62
C ASN A 52 -3.86 -1.66 -6.63
N ASP A 53 -4.95 -0.88 -6.65
CA ASP A 53 -6.31 -1.40 -6.53
C ASP A 53 -6.86 -2.06 -7.80
N ILE A 54 -6.18 -1.87 -8.94
CA ILE A 54 -6.54 -2.50 -10.21
C ILE A 54 -6.34 -4.01 -10.18
N LEU A 55 -5.49 -4.49 -9.27
CA LEU A 55 -5.23 -5.91 -9.12
C LEU A 55 -6.44 -6.61 -8.50
N PRO A 56 -6.94 -7.70 -9.11
CA PRO A 56 -7.98 -8.52 -8.51
C PRO A 56 -7.59 -8.94 -7.09
N GLU A 57 -8.55 -8.91 -6.16
CA GLU A 57 -8.36 -9.27 -4.75
C GLU A 57 -7.41 -8.38 -3.93
N ALA A 58 -6.89 -7.27 -4.47
CA ALA A 58 -6.03 -6.34 -3.75
C ALA A 58 -6.61 -5.93 -2.38
N VAL A 59 -7.91 -5.60 -2.34
CA VAL A 59 -8.61 -5.26 -1.09
C VAL A 59 -8.68 -6.45 -0.12
N ALA A 60 -8.98 -7.65 -0.62
CA ALA A 60 -9.04 -8.85 0.22
C ALA A 60 -7.66 -9.20 0.80
N TYR A 61 -6.58 -8.97 0.04
CA TYR A 61 -5.21 -9.03 0.54
C TYR A 61 -4.98 -8.01 1.66
N ALA A 62 -5.30 -6.73 1.46
CA ALA A 62 -5.15 -5.69 2.48
C ALA A 62 -5.91 -6.00 3.77
N GLN A 63 -7.14 -6.54 3.67
CA GLN A 63 -7.89 -7.02 4.82
C GLN A 63 -7.16 -8.15 5.55
N SER A 64 -6.57 -9.10 4.82
CA SER A 64 -5.82 -10.21 5.41
C SER A 64 -4.54 -9.74 6.12
N VAL A 65 -3.83 -8.75 5.55
CA VAL A 65 -2.67 -8.14 6.20
C VAL A 65 -3.10 -7.46 7.49
N ARG A 66 -4.15 -6.63 7.49
CA ARG A 66 -4.57 -5.93 8.72
C ARG A 66 -5.11 -6.87 9.81
N ARG A 67 -5.71 -8.01 9.46
CA ARG A 67 -6.05 -9.04 10.46
C ARG A 67 -4.81 -9.61 11.16
N ARG A 68 -3.67 -9.72 10.44
CA ARG A 68 -2.40 -10.20 11.00
C ARG A 68 -1.62 -9.09 11.71
N ASN A 69 -1.69 -7.86 11.19
CA ASN A 69 -1.07 -6.67 11.76
C ASN A 69 -2.08 -5.51 11.81
N PRO A 70 -2.79 -5.32 12.94
CA PRO A 70 -3.76 -4.23 13.10
C PRO A 70 -3.16 -2.82 12.96
N LYS A 71 -1.84 -2.69 13.10
CA LYS A 71 -1.11 -1.41 13.00
C LYS A 71 -0.51 -1.15 11.61
N VAL A 72 -0.74 -2.04 10.65
CA VAL A 72 -0.22 -1.88 9.28
C VAL A 72 -0.73 -0.56 8.68
N VAL A 73 0.16 0.16 8.02
CA VAL A 73 -0.17 1.35 7.22
C VAL A 73 -0.35 0.94 5.77
N ILE A 74 -1.52 1.23 5.20
CA ILE A 74 -1.86 0.87 3.83
C ILE A 74 -2.06 2.14 2.99
N LEU A 75 -1.23 2.30 1.97
CA LEU A 75 -1.35 3.33 0.94
C LEU A 75 -1.93 2.70 -0.33
N ALA A 76 -3.12 3.11 -0.74
CA ALA A 76 -3.71 2.64 -2.00
C ALA A 76 -3.32 3.56 -3.17
N LEU A 77 -2.78 2.98 -4.24
CA LEU A 77 -2.62 3.62 -5.55
C LEU A 77 -3.92 3.34 -6.33
N ALA A 78 -4.88 4.26 -6.24
CA ALA A 78 -6.25 4.04 -6.71
C ALA A 78 -6.79 5.25 -7.48
N SER A 79 -7.56 5.00 -8.53
CA SER A 79 -8.25 6.05 -9.29
C SER A 79 -9.52 6.53 -8.57
N ASP A 80 -9.95 7.77 -8.80
CA ASP A 80 -11.16 8.33 -8.18
C ASP A 80 -12.44 7.53 -8.52
N ARG A 81 -12.48 6.78 -9.63
CA ARG A 81 -13.60 5.89 -9.98
C ARG A 81 -13.70 4.67 -9.04
N VAL A 82 -12.64 4.38 -8.29
CA VAL A 82 -12.48 3.22 -7.39
C VAL A 82 -12.15 3.70 -5.97
N ARG A 83 -12.64 4.88 -5.57
CA ARG A 83 -12.88 5.16 -4.14
C ARG A 83 -14.11 4.38 -3.68
N SER A 84 -14.11 3.07 -3.93
CA SER A 84 -15.14 2.18 -3.40
C SER A 84 -15.03 2.20 -1.87
N ALA A 85 -16.15 2.12 -1.18
CA ALA A 85 -16.18 1.95 0.27
C ALA A 85 -15.27 0.81 0.74
N ALA A 86 -15.00 -0.18 -0.14
CA ALA A 86 -14.07 -1.27 0.10
C ALA A 86 -12.61 -0.79 0.26
N VAL A 87 -12.09 0.08 -0.62
CA VAL A 87 -10.72 0.64 -0.47
C VAL A 87 -10.66 1.55 0.75
N ALA A 88 -11.66 2.41 0.95
CA ALA A 88 -11.73 3.29 2.12
C ALA A 88 -11.78 2.51 3.46
N SER A 89 -12.40 1.33 3.46
CA SER A 89 -12.42 0.44 4.64
C SER A 89 -11.04 -0.13 4.99
N VAL A 90 -10.05 -0.02 4.09
CA VAL A 90 -8.73 -0.60 4.30
C VAL A 90 -7.54 0.35 4.15
N ALA A 91 -7.62 1.41 3.36
CA ALA A 91 -6.48 2.28 3.13
C ALA A 91 -6.42 3.35 4.23
N ASN A 92 -5.21 3.69 4.68
CA ASN A 92 -4.96 4.86 5.50
C ASN A 92 -4.91 6.14 4.65
N ALA A 93 -4.39 6.02 3.43
CA ALA A 93 -4.35 7.10 2.46
C ALA A 93 -4.50 6.56 1.03
N VAL A 94 -4.93 7.43 0.13
CA VAL A 94 -5.11 7.14 -1.29
C VAL A 94 -4.29 8.11 -2.14
N VAL A 95 -3.58 7.57 -3.12
CA VAL A 95 -2.79 8.31 -4.12
C VAL A 95 -3.35 7.99 -5.50
N ARG A 96 -3.56 9.02 -6.31
CA ARG A 96 -4.13 8.87 -7.65
C ARG A 96 -3.08 8.38 -8.65
N PRO A 97 -3.48 7.71 -9.75
CA PRO A 97 -2.59 7.41 -10.86
C PRO A 97 -1.92 8.68 -11.42
N GLY A 98 -0.72 8.51 -11.99
CA GLY A 98 0.09 9.66 -12.44
C GLY A 98 0.71 10.45 -11.29
N PHE A 99 0.89 9.81 -10.13
CA PHE A 99 1.50 10.42 -8.95
C PHE A 99 2.97 10.80 -9.17
N THR A 100 3.43 11.73 -8.34
CA THR A 100 4.86 12.06 -8.20
C THR A 100 5.44 11.37 -6.96
N PRO A 101 6.78 11.17 -6.90
CA PRO A 101 7.46 10.65 -5.71
C PRO A 101 7.10 11.43 -4.44
N ASP A 102 7.05 12.76 -4.53
CA ASP A 102 6.75 13.64 -3.39
C ASP A 102 5.34 13.42 -2.83
N VAL A 103 4.35 13.18 -3.69
CA VAL A 103 2.98 12.90 -3.26
C VAL A 103 2.92 11.56 -2.52
N VAL A 104 3.63 10.54 -3.00
CA VAL A 104 3.73 9.24 -2.30
C VAL A 104 4.38 9.42 -0.94
N ALA A 105 5.50 10.15 -0.87
CA ALA A 105 6.23 10.41 0.36
C ALA A 105 5.38 11.16 1.40
N GLN A 106 4.68 12.21 0.95
CA GLN A 106 3.79 13.00 1.78
C GLN A 106 2.66 12.13 2.36
N ARG A 107 1.93 11.40 1.51
CA ARG A 107 0.79 10.59 1.95
C ARG A 107 1.19 9.44 2.84
N LEU A 108 2.34 8.81 2.56
CA LEU A 108 2.87 7.77 3.42
C LEU A 108 3.25 8.32 4.79
N THR A 109 3.93 9.47 4.85
CA THR A 109 4.31 10.13 6.11
C THR A 109 3.07 10.52 6.94
N GLU A 110 2.05 11.11 6.30
CA GLU A 110 0.77 11.46 6.95
C GLU A 110 0.08 10.21 7.55
N ALA A 111 0.08 9.10 6.82
CA ALA A 111 -0.53 7.84 7.24
C ALA A 111 0.27 7.18 8.39
N LEU A 112 1.60 7.22 8.33
CA LEU A 112 2.49 6.71 9.38
C LEU A 112 2.36 7.50 10.70
N ALA A 113 2.10 8.80 10.62
CA ALA A 113 1.83 9.62 11.80
C ALA A 113 0.49 9.26 12.48
N ASN A 114 -0.47 8.70 11.72
CA ASN A 114 -1.82 8.36 12.21
C ASN A 114 -2.27 6.97 11.74
N PRO A 115 -1.62 5.87 12.16
CA PRO A 115 -1.85 4.53 11.63
C PRO A 115 -3.26 3.97 11.90
N GLY A 116 -4.00 4.57 12.84
CA GLY A 116 -5.40 4.22 13.12
C GLY A 116 -6.43 4.94 12.25
N ARG A 117 -6.04 5.96 11.48
CA ARG A 117 -6.96 6.70 10.60
C ARG A 117 -7.06 6.03 9.24
N LEU A 118 -8.29 5.76 8.80
CA LEU A 118 -8.60 5.30 7.45
C LEU A 118 -8.95 6.48 6.53
N ALA A 119 -8.75 6.27 5.23
CA ALA A 119 -9.13 7.21 4.20
C ALA A 119 -10.67 7.35 4.15
N GLU A 120 -11.14 8.57 3.91
CA GLU A 120 -12.58 8.83 3.76
C GLU A 120 -13.07 8.34 2.39
N ALA A 121 -14.22 7.67 2.39
CA ALA A 121 -14.96 7.43 1.16
C ALA A 121 -15.41 8.79 0.59
N ALA A 122 -15.26 8.98 -0.72
CA ALA A 122 -15.72 10.18 -1.43
C ALA A 122 -17.00 9.88 -2.19
#